data_AF-I1E2L1-F1
#
_entry.id   AF-I1E2L1-F1
#
_cell.length_a   1.000
_cell.length_b   1.000
_cell.length_c   1.000
_cell.angle_alpha   90.00
_cell.angle_beta   90.00
_cell.angle_gamma   90.00
#
_symmetry.space_group_name_H-M   'P 1'
#
loop_
_entity.id
_entity.type
_entity.pdbx_description
1 polymer ?
#
loop_
_entity_poly.entity_id
_entity_poly.type
_entity_poly.pdbx_seq_one_letter_code
_entity_poly.pdbx_strand_id
1 'polypeptide(L)' 'MALVNRWLDESTTDPSEFEPLLQPYIPYDLIAQQIDKPSTYNYLDMSSFITKD' A
#
# COMPACT_ATOMS: atom_id res chain seq x y z
N MET A 1 11.17 6.34 9.35
CA MET A 1 12.24 6.04 8.37
C MET A 1 13.11 4.83 8.72
N ALA A 2 13.09 4.30 9.95
CA ALA A 2 13.95 3.17 10.34
C ALA A 2 13.66 1.84 9.61
N LEU A 3 12.39 1.53 9.29
CA LEU A 3 12.00 0.24 8.70
C LEU A 3 12.45 0.09 7.24
N VAL A 4 12.28 1.14 6.42
CA VAL A 4 12.75 1.16 5.02
C VAL A 4 14.27 1.02 4.98
N ASN A 5 14.99 1.64 5.92
CA ASN A 5 16.44 1.52 5.98
C ASN A 5 16.89 0.09 6.32
N ARG A 6 16.18 -0.61 7.22
CA ARG A 6 16.47 -2.03 7.50
C ARG A 6 16.14 -2.94 6.32
N TRP A 7 15.06 -2.67 5.59
CA TRP A 7 14.71 -3.41 4.37
C TRP A 7 15.79 -3.31 3.29
N LEU A 8 16.46 -2.16 3.20
CA LEU A 8 17.52 -1.90 2.22
C LEU A 8 18.91 -2.33 2.70
N ASP A 9 19.04 -2.84 3.92
CA ASP A 9 20.32 -3.23 4.52
C ASP A 9 20.64 -4.69 4.17
N GLU A 10 21.67 -4.88 3.35
CA GLU A 10 22.19 -6.19 2.92
C GLU A 10 22.71 -7.07 4.06
N SER A 11 23.02 -6.47 5.21
CA SER A 11 23.43 -7.21 6.41
C SER A 11 22.26 -7.80 7.19
N THR A 12 21.02 -7.37 6.88
CA THR A 12 19.81 -7.95 7.48
C THR A 12 19.52 -9.30 6.84
N THR A 13 19.68 -10.36 7.63
CA THR A 13 19.54 -11.75 7.16
C THR A 13 18.32 -12.46 7.74
N ASP A 14 17.69 -11.89 8.78
CA ASP A 14 16.51 -12.45 9.40
C ASP A 14 15.23 -11.87 8.75
N PRO A 15 14.48 -12.66 7.96
CA PRO A 15 13.28 -12.19 7.29
C PRO A 15 12.11 -11.98 8.26
N SER A 16 12.16 -12.54 9.48
CA SER A 16 11.07 -12.42 10.45
C SER A 16 10.84 -10.99 10.92
N GLU A 17 11.88 -10.13 10.82
CA GLU A 17 11.77 -8.70 11.11
C GLU A 17 10.79 -7.95 10.20
N PHE A 18 10.45 -8.53 9.04
CA PHE A 18 9.56 -7.93 8.04
C PHE A 18 8.18 -8.56 7.99
N GLU A 19 7.89 -9.57 8.82
CA GLU A 19 6.55 -10.17 8.95
C GLU A 19 5.43 -9.13 9.13
N PRO A 20 5.61 -8.03 9.89
CA PRO A 20 4.57 -6.99 10.00
C PRO A 20 4.24 -6.30 8.67
N LEU A 21 5.13 -6.31 7.68
CA LEU A 21 4.88 -5.76 6.34
C LEU A 21 4.08 -6.71 5.44
N LEU A 22 4.00 -7.99 5.81
CA LEU A 22 3.23 -9.00 5.08
C LEU A 22 1.75 -9.01 5.46
N GLN A 23 1.37 -8.23 6.47
CA GLN A 23 -0.01 -8.03 6.86
C GLN A 23 -0.58 -6.77 6.20
N PRO A 24 -1.82 -6.83 5.68
CA PRO A 24 -2.49 -5.62 5.21
C PRO A 24 -2.66 -4.67 6.39
N TYR A 25 -2.07 -3.48 6.27
CA TYR A 25 -2.20 -2.40 7.23
C TYR A 25 -2.34 -1.07 6.49
N ILE A 26 -3.42 -0.36 6.77
CA ILE A 26 -3.74 0.94 6.19
C ILE A 26 -3.51 2.01 7.25
N PRO A 27 -2.33 2.66 7.30
CA PRO A 27 -2.00 3.62 8.36
C PRO A 27 -2.76 4.95 8.26
N TYR A 28 -3.35 5.24 7.10
CA TYR A 28 -4.04 6.50 6.80
C TYR A 28 -5.30 6.22 6.00
N ASP A 29 -6.32 7.06 6.16
CA ASP A 29 -7.51 6.95 5.34
C ASP A 29 -7.17 7.08 3.85
N LEU A 30 -7.78 6.23 3.02
CA LEU A 30 -7.55 6.20 1.58
C LEU A 30 -8.81 6.60 0.83
N ILE A 31 -8.60 7.23 -0.32
CA ILE A 31 -9.64 7.44 -1.32
C ILE A 31 -9.35 6.50 -2.46
N ALA A 32 -10.19 5.49 -2.65
CA ALA A 32 -10.10 4.58 -3.78
C ALA A 32 -10.96 5.13 -4.93
N GLN A 33 -10.37 5.21 -6.11
CA GLN A 33 -11.05 5.67 -7.32
C GLN A 33 -10.88 4.63 -8.42
N GLN A 34 -11.99 4.22 -9.01
CA GLN A 34 -11.94 3.37 -10.19
C GLN A 34 -11.44 4.19 -11.38
N ILE A 35 -10.35 3.71 -11.99
CA ILE A 35 -9.84 4.25 -13.25
C ILE A 35 -10.04 3.19 -14.34
N ASP A 36 -10.57 3.60 -15.49
CA ASP A 36 -10.64 2.74 -16.68
C ASP A 36 -9.27 2.70 -17.38
N LYS A 37 -9.06 1.70 -18.24
CA LYS A 37 -7.89 1.65 -19.12
C LYS A 37 -7.90 2.90 -20.02
N PRO A 38 -6.75 3.57 -20.22
CA PRO A 38 -6.70 4.86 -20.92
C PRO A 38 -7.21 4.82 -22.37
N SER A 39 -7.29 3.63 -22.98
CA SER A 39 -7.83 3.42 -24.34
C SER A 39 -9.35 3.53 -24.44
N THR A 40 -10.08 3.45 -23.33
CA THR A 40 -11.55 3.32 -23.33
C THR A 40 -12.25 4.27 -22.36
N TYR A 41 -11.55 5.30 -21.85
CA TYR A 41 -12.00 6.17 -20.75
C TYR A 41 -13.52 6.34 -20.67
N ASN A 42 -14.13 5.52 -19.81
CA ASN A 42 -15.48 5.73 -19.30
C ASN A 42 -15.34 6.20 -17.85
N TYR A 43 -16.07 7.24 -17.47
CA TYR A 43 -16.19 7.61 -16.06
C TYR A 43 -17.03 6.53 -15.37
N LEU A 44 -16.39 5.67 -14.56
CA LEU A 44 -17.01 4.44 -14.07
C LEU A 44 -17.70 4.56 -12.70
N ASP A 45 -17.21 5.37 -11.75
CA ASP A 45 -17.89 5.51 -10.44
C ASP A 45 -17.39 6.70 -9.57
N MET A 46 -18.12 6.99 -8.47
CA MET A 46 -17.71 7.88 -7.39
C MET A 46 -16.63 7.25 -6.49
N SER A 47 -15.70 8.06 -6.01
CA SER A 47 -14.62 7.60 -5.13
C SER A 47 -15.15 7.01 -3.81
N SER A 48 -14.59 5.88 -3.37
CA SER A 48 -14.91 5.27 -2.09
C SER A 48 -13.88 5.63 -1.02
N PHE A 49 -14.34 5.82 0.21
CA PHE A 49 -13.48 6.11 1.36
C PHE A 49 -13.16 4.83 2.10
N ILE A 50 -11.88 4.56 2.31
CA ILE A 50 -11.38 3.44 3.10
C ILE A 50 -10.79 4.02 4.38
N THR A 51 -11.39 3.70 5.51
CA THR A 51 -10.89 4.14 6.81
C THR A 51 -9.61 3.37 7.14
N LYS A 52 -8.66 4.06 7.77
CA LYS A 52 -7.47 3.43 8.35
C LYS A 52 -7.85 2.33 9.36
N ASP A 53 -6.93 1.40 9.55
CA ASP A 53 -7.03 0.39 10.61
C ASP A 53 -6.89 1.00 12.03
#